data_AF-A0A8T6VKU2-F1
#
_entry.id   AF-A0A8T6VKU2-F1
#
_cell.length_a   1.000
_cell.length_b   1.000
_cell.length_c   1.000
_cell.angle_alpha   90.00
_cell.angle_beta   90.00
_cell.angle_gamma   90.00
#
_symmetry.space_group_name_H-M   'P 1'
#
loop_
_entity.id
_entity.type
_entity.pdbx_description
1 polymer ?
#
loop_
_entity_poly.entity_id
_entity_poly.type
_entity_poly.pdbx_seq_one_letter_code
_entity_poly.pdbx_strand_id
1 'polypeptide(L)'
;RKAFKNFSIKQVAQFSNDNVEQLMSNPNIVRNRAKILATINNARQFQNIEKEFGSFQRFINGLDKSNNYASVIKVLGERFSRVGPSSARIFLYSVGENVIHSEE
;
A
#
# COMPACT_ATOMS: atom_id res chain seq x y z
N ARG A 1 9.49 7.83 9.22
CA ARG A 1 9.99 7.84 7.82
C ARG A 1 11.38 7.19 7.69
N LYS A 2 12.39 7.66 8.45
CA LYS A 2 13.78 7.15 8.38
C LYS A 2 13.91 5.63 8.52
N ALA A 3 13.19 5.00 9.46
CA ALA A 3 13.22 3.56 9.71
C ALA A 3 12.87 2.72 8.45
N PHE A 4 11.95 3.21 7.62
CA PHE A 4 11.57 2.59 6.36
C PHE A 4 12.26 3.24 5.16
N LYS A 5 13.49 3.73 5.32
CA LYS A 5 14.28 4.36 4.25
C LYS A 5 13.51 5.44 3.47
N ASN A 6 12.80 6.30 4.20
CA ASN A 6 11.93 7.35 3.63
C ASN A 6 10.87 6.82 2.65
N PHE A 7 10.44 5.57 2.85
CA PHE A 7 9.47 4.87 2.01
C PHE A 7 9.91 4.71 0.55
N SER A 8 11.22 4.62 0.30
CA SER A 8 11.72 4.20 -1.01
C SER A 8 11.26 2.76 -1.30
N ILE A 9 10.37 2.60 -2.28
CA ILE A 9 9.79 1.31 -2.68
C ILE A 9 10.90 0.27 -2.93
N LYS A 10 11.92 0.65 -3.71
CA LYS A 10 13.06 -0.23 -4.03
C LYS A 10 13.81 -0.71 -2.80
N GLN A 11 14.05 0.16 -1.82
CA GLN A 11 14.81 -0.21 -0.62
C GLN A 11 13.97 -1.01 0.37
N VAL A 12 12.70 -0.62 0.57
CA VAL A 12 11.79 -1.32 1.49
C VAL A 12 11.46 -2.73 0.99
N ALA A 13 11.29 -2.91 -0.32
CA ALA A 13 11.02 -4.22 -0.92
C ALA A 13 12.15 -5.23 -0.65
N GLN A 14 13.39 -4.75 -0.46
CA GLN A 14 14.58 -5.55 -0.19
C GLN A 14 14.79 -5.90 1.29
N PHE A 15 13.92 -5.44 2.19
CA PHE A 15 14.08 -5.75 3.62
C PHE A 15 14.02 -7.25 3.88
N SER A 16 14.98 -7.73 4.66
CA SER A 16 15.11 -9.11 5.11
C SER A 16 14.45 -9.32 6.48
N ASN A 17 14.48 -10.56 6.99
CA ASN A 17 14.02 -10.87 8.34
C ASN A 17 14.82 -10.10 9.41
N ASP A 18 16.13 -9.90 9.21
CA ASP A 18 16.95 -9.12 10.14
C ASP A 18 16.49 -7.66 10.21
N ASN A 19 16.09 -7.08 9.07
CA ASN A 19 15.49 -5.75 9.07
C ASN A 19 14.16 -5.71 9.83
N VAL A 20 13.35 -6.77 9.75
CA VAL A 20 12.10 -6.87 10.53
C VAL A 20 12.40 -6.90 12.03
N GLU A 21 13.38 -7.68 12.48
CA GLU A 21 13.76 -7.71 13.91
C GLU A 21 14.34 -6.37 14.39
N GLN A 22 15.16 -5.71 13.57
CA GLN A 22 15.65 -4.36 13.85
C GLN A 22 14.50 -3.35 13.98
N LEU A 23 13.49 -3.42 13.11
CA LEU A 23 12.31 -2.57 13.17
C LEU A 23 11.45 -2.87 14.41
N MET A 24 11.31 -4.14 14.79
CA MET A 24 10.60 -4.55 16.00
C MET A 24 11.26 -4.01 17.28
N SER A 25 12.57 -3.76 17.24
CA SER A 25 13.31 -3.14 18.36
C SER A 25 13.32 -1.61 18.32
N ASN A 26 12.79 -0.98 17.26
CA ASN A 26 12.85 0.47 17.11
C ASN A 26 11.67 1.16 17.83
N PRO A 27 11.92 1.99 18.86
CA PRO A 27 10.85 2.65 19.62
C PRO A 27 10.17 3.79 18.83
N ASN A 28 10.75 4.25 17.73
CA ASN A 28 10.24 5.39 16.95
C ASN A 28 9.16 4.99 15.92
N ILE A 29 8.70 3.73 15.94
CA ILE A 29 7.66 3.22 15.06
C ILE A 29 6.64 2.39 15.86
N VAL A 30 5.49 2.13 15.24
CA VAL A 30 4.54 1.15 15.76
C VAL A 30 5.15 -0.25 15.61
N ARG A 31 5.56 -0.86 16.72
CA ARG A 31 6.19 -2.19 16.81
C ARG A 31 5.17 -3.32 16.62
N ASN A 32 4.56 -3.36 15.44
CA ASN A 32 3.62 -4.41 15.05
C ASN A 32 4.18 -5.18 13.87
N ARG A 33 4.55 -6.44 14.11
CA ARG A 33 5.18 -7.32 13.11
C ARG A 33 4.34 -7.45 11.84
N ALA A 34 3.03 -7.62 11.97
CA ALA A 34 2.13 -7.75 10.83
C ALA A 34 2.08 -6.48 9.96
N LYS A 35 2.09 -5.28 10.57
CA LYS A 35 2.15 -4.01 9.82
C LYS A 35 3.50 -3.81 9.12
N ILE A 36 4.61 -4.20 9.77
CA ILE A 36 5.94 -4.14 9.18
C ILE A 36 6.03 -5.07 7.96
N LEU A 37 5.63 -6.33 8.12
CA LEU A 37 5.63 -7.31 7.03
C LEU A 37 4.70 -6.90 5.89
N ALA A 38 3.51 -6.37 6.19
CA ALA A 38 2.60 -5.82 5.18
C ALA A 38 3.24 -4.68 4.41
N THR A 39 3.97 -3.77 5.07
CA THR A 39 4.67 -2.67 4.40
C THR A 39 5.72 -3.17 3.41
N ILE A 40 6.49 -4.21 3.78
CA ILE A 40 7.51 -4.82 2.92
C ILE A 40 6.85 -5.55 1.74
N ASN A 41 5.79 -6.33 2.00
CA ASN A 41 5.04 -7.03 0.96
C ASN A 41 4.43 -6.03 -0.04
N ASN A 42 3.81 -4.96 0.46
CA ASN A 42 3.20 -3.93 -0.37
C ASN A 42 4.24 -3.21 -1.22
N ALA A 43 5.43 -2.92 -0.69
CA ALA A 43 6.53 -2.36 -1.49
C ALA A 43 6.93 -3.29 -2.66
N ARG A 44 6.97 -4.61 -2.44
CA ARG A 44 7.21 -5.58 -3.52
C ARG A 44 6.08 -5.58 -4.55
N GLN A 45 4.82 -5.48 -4.11
CA GLN A 45 3.68 -5.39 -5.02
C GLN A 45 3.69 -4.12 -5.86
N PHE A 46 4.11 -2.99 -5.29
CA PHE A 46 4.31 -1.76 -6.06
C PHE A 46 5.34 -1.96 -7.19
N GLN A 47 6.45 -2.65 -6.93
CA GLN A 47 7.43 -2.95 -7.98
C GLN A 47 6.86 -3.86 -9.08
N ASN A 48 6.01 -4.83 -8.72
CA ASN A 48 5.36 -5.70 -9.69
C ASN A 48 4.38 -4.90 -10.57
N ILE A 49 3.56 -4.03 -9.96
CA ILE A 49 2.66 -3.14 -10.70
C ILE A 49 3.43 -2.20 -11.63
N GLU A 50 4.57 -1.65 -11.18
CA GLU A 50 5.41 -0.81 -12.02
C GLU A 50 5.96 -1.58 -13.24
N LYS A 51 6.31 -2.86 -13.08
CA LYS A 51 6.72 -3.72 -14.20
C LYS A 51 5.57 -4.07 -15.15
N GLU A 52 4.38 -4.36 -14.60
CA GLU A 52 3.21 -4.79 -15.37
C GLU A 52 2.53 -3.63 -16.12
N PHE A 53 2.43 -2.46 -15.49
CA PHE A 53 1.62 -1.33 -15.97
C PHE A 53 2.45 -0.05 -16.23
N GLY A 54 3.75 -0.09 -15.97
CA GLY A 54 4.67 1.05 -16.10
C GLY A 54 4.60 2.04 -14.94
N SER A 55 3.43 2.26 -14.32
CA SER A 55 3.31 3.04 -13.09
C SER A 55 2.04 2.69 -12.32
N PHE A 56 2.05 3.00 -11.02
CA PHE A 56 0.87 2.79 -10.18
C PHE A 56 -0.33 3.64 -10.62
N GLN A 57 -0.11 4.88 -11.08
CA GLN A 57 -1.21 5.72 -11.59
C GLN A 57 -1.83 5.12 -12.86
N ARG A 58 -1.01 4.59 -13.78
CA ARG A 58 -1.51 3.90 -14.98
C ARG A 58 -2.34 2.68 -14.61
N PHE A 59 -1.89 1.91 -13.63
CA PHE A 59 -2.66 0.79 -13.08
C PHE A 59 -4.03 1.23 -12.56
N ILE A 60 -4.11 2.26 -11.70
CA ILE A 60 -5.39 2.77 -11.19
C ILE A 60 -6.29 3.31 -12.30
N ASN A 61 -5.72 4.00 -13.30
CA ASN A 61 -6.47 4.54 -14.43
C ASN A 61 -7.04 3.47 -15.37
N GLY A 62 -6.43 2.28 -15.40
CA GLY A 62 -6.91 1.15 -16.19
C GLY A 62 -8.05 0.36 -15.55
N LEU A 63 -8.43 0.68 -14.31
CA LEU A 63 -9.51 0.00 -13.59
C LEU A 63 -10.84 0.73 -13.76
N ASP A 64 -11.93 -0.02 -13.63
CA ASP A 64 -13.28 0.51 -13.65
C ASP A 64 -13.58 1.34 -12.38
N LYS A 65 -13.92 2.62 -12.60
CA LYS A 65 -14.23 3.61 -11.55
C LYS A 65 -15.72 3.95 -11.48
N SER A 66 -16.56 3.41 -12.38
CA SER A 66 -17.96 3.83 -12.59
C SER A 66 -18.84 3.68 -11.34
N ASN A 67 -18.66 2.59 -10.60
CA ASN A 67 -19.40 2.34 -9.36
C ASN A 67 -18.66 2.87 -8.13
N ASN A 68 -18.42 4.18 -8.08
CA ASN A 68 -17.71 4.86 -6.97
C ASN A 68 -16.45 4.11 -6.51
N TYR A 69 -15.62 3.70 -7.48
CA TYR A 69 -14.36 2.98 -7.22
C TYR A 69 -14.51 1.61 -6.52
N ALA A 70 -15.70 0.99 -6.46
CA ALA A 70 -15.90 -0.31 -5.82
C ALA A 70 -14.96 -1.40 -6.37
N SER A 71 -14.82 -1.48 -7.69
CA SER A 71 -13.89 -2.40 -8.36
C SER A 71 -12.44 -2.10 -7.99
N VAL A 72 -12.05 -0.82 -7.95
CA VAL A 72 -10.69 -0.39 -7.54
C VAL A 72 -10.41 -0.78 -6.09
N ILE A 73 -11.35 -0.52 -5.17
CA ILE A 73 -11.25 -0.87 -3.75
C ILE A 73 -11.05 -2.37 -3.57
N LYS A 74 -11.83 -3.19 -4.28
CA LYS A 74 -11.72 -4.64 -4.26
C LYS A 74 -10.33 -5.09 -4.72
N VAL A 75 -9.89 -4.61 -5.89
CA VAL A 75 -8.58 -4.94 -6.45
C VAL A 75 -7.43 -4.53 -5.51
N LEU A 76 -7.51 -3.36 -4.90
CA LEU A 76 -6.52 -2.91 -3.93
C LEU A 76 -6.46 -3.83 -2.70
N GLY A 77 -7.61 -4.30 -2.20
CA GLY A 77 -7.64 -5.23 -1.07
C GLY A 77 -7.17 -6.65 -1.39
N GLU A 78 -7.31 -7.09 -2.64
CA GLU A 78 -6.78 -8.37 -3.10
C GLU A 78 -5.26 -8.30 -3.34
N ARG A 79 -4.77 -7.18 -3.90
CA ARG A 79 -3.35 -7.00 -4.27
C ARG A 79 -2.46 -6.64 -3.09
N PHE A 80 -2.96 -5.84 -2.14
CA PHE A 80 -2.15 -5.30 -1.05
C PHE A 80 -2.53 -5.89 0.31
N SER A 81 -1.50 -6.28 1.06
CA SER A 81 -1.65 -6.79 2.41
C SER A 81 -2.15 -5.70 3.36
N ARG A 82 -3.18 -6.03 4.15
CA ARG A 82 -3.78 -5.14 5.18
C ARG A 82 -4.40 -3.86 4.62
N VAL A 83 -4.84 -3.88 3.35
CA VAL A 83 -5.60 -2.79 2.73
C VAL A 83 -7.08 -3.22 2.63
N GLY A 84 -7.82 -3.12 3.73
CA GLY A 84 -9.26 -3.38 3.70
C GLY A 84 -10.05 -2.29 2.95
N PRO A 85 -11.36 -2.47 2.74
CA PRO A 85 -12.18 -1.52 1.98
C PRO A 85 -12.08 -0.07 2.47
N SER A 86 -12.14 0.14 3.80
CA SER A 86 -12.01 1.47 4.39
C SER A 86 -10.63 2.07 4.17
N SER A 87 -9.57 1.30 4.38
CA SER A 87 -8.18 1.75 4.13
C SER A 87 -7.94 2.09 2.66
N ALA A 88 -8.47 1.26 1.74
CA ALA A 88 -8.39 1.52 0.30
C ALA A 88 -9.11 2.81 -0.08
N ARG A 89 -10.31 3.04 0.48
CA ARG A 89 -11.08 4.27 0.24
C ARG A 89 -10.34 5.51 0.75
N ILE A 90 -9.82 5.46 1.97
CA ILE A 90 -9.02 6.55 2.57
C ILE A 90 -7.77 6.81 1.71
N PHE A 91 -7.11 5.76 1.24
CA PHE A 91 -5.97 5.89 0.35
C PHE A 91 -6.35 6.63 -0.93
N LEU A 92 -7.39 6.18 -1.65
CA LEU A 92 -7.85 6.80 -2.89
C LEU A 92 -8.20 8.28 -2.69
N TYR A 93 -8.91 8.61 -1.60
CA TYR A 93 -9.19 9.99 -1.22
C TYR A 93 -7.90 10.80 -0.98
N SER A 94 -6.94 10.24 -0.23
CA SER A 94 -5.68 10.91 0.12
C SER A 94 -4.78 11.19 -1.08
N VAL A 95 -4.92 10.43 -2.17
CA VAL A 95 -4.17 10.63 -3.42
C VAL A 95 -4.93 11.50 -4.43
N GLY A 96 -6.10 12.04 -4.05
CA GLY A 96 -6.88 12.99 -4.84
C GLY A 96 -7.86 12.33 -5.83
N GLU A 97 -8.15 11.04 -5.69
CA GLU A 97 -9.24 10.42 -6.47
C GLU A 97 -10.60 10.82 -5.88
N ASN A 98 -11.61 11.02 -6.74
CA ASN A 98 -12.93 11.53 -6.37
C ASN A 98 -13.84 10.41 -5.81
N VAL A 99 -13.39 9.73 -4.76
CA VAL A 99 -14.18 8.68 -4.11
C VAL A 99 -15.17 9.31 -3.13
N ILE A 100 -16.45 9.07 -3.34
CA ILE A 100 -17.51 9.56 -2.46
C ILE A 100 -17.47 8.76 -1.16
N HIS A 101 -17.35 9.47 -0.04
CA HIS A 101 -17.56 8.89 1.28
C HIS A 101 -19.08 8.85 1.52
N SER A 102 -19.68 7.67 1.42
CA SER A 102 -21.00 7.45 1.99
C SER A 102 -20.79 7.26 3.48
N GLU A 103 -21.13 8.27 4.29
CA GLU A 103 -21.45 8.03 5.69
C GLU A 103 -22.69 7.13 5.70
N GLU A 104 -22.48 5.83 5.93
CA GLU A 104 -23.54 4.93 6.39
C GLU A 104 -23.57 4.96 7.92
#